data_AF-A0AAX7TXU4-F1
#
_entry.id   AF-A0AAX7TXU4-F1
#
_cell.length_a   1.000
_cell.length_b   1.000
_cell.length_c   1.000
_cell.angle_alpha   90.00
_cell.angle_beta   90.00
_cell.angle_gamma   90.00
#
_symmetry.space_group_name_H-M   'P 1'
#
loop_
_entity.id
_entity.type
_entity.pdbx_description
1 polymer ?
#
loop_
_entity_poly.entity_id
_entity_poly.type
_entity_poly.pdbx_seq_one_letter_code
_entity_poly.pdbx_strand_id
1 'polypeptide(L)'
;MLGDTLWYCMSKVRSDIEVCEVCSWNEFQGIHGLVLVYCALKALFTTRLIHPIIHTFIQAVFLSMSALSVIHSRSALWMHRGQLAHGSFDIQTGGAVKQTIDLEMTPSEPQVAVRACFLGVTFGCGLIITFSETTWTHFGWYMCSLSFFHYSEYLVTAIINPRSLSLDSFLLNHSVEYTLAAVSSWVEFIVEKLTVPELKQLSWLSVLGLFMVLCGEGLRKAAMLTAGSNFNHIVQNEKAQSHVLVTSGVYAYFRHPSYVGWFYWSIGTQVMLCNPLCILAYTIASWRFFRERIEEEELSLIHFFAEDYVEYKKRVPTGLPFISGIRVN
;
A
#
# COMPACT_ATOMS: atom_id res chain seq x y z
N MET A 1 30.52 2.79 -29.32
CA MET A 1 30.02 3.72 -28.29
C MET A 1 28.76 3.21 -27.57
N LEU A 2 27.66 2.82 -28.26
CA LEU A 2 26.50 2.16 -27.61
C LEU A 2 26.80 0.72 -27.16
N GLY A 3 27.52 -0.04 -28.00
CA GLY A 3 27.89 -1.45 -27.73
C GLY A 3 28.84 -1.60 -26.54
N ASP A 4 29.79 -0.69 -26.36
CA ASP A 4 30.79 -0.73 -25.28
C ASP A 4 30.16 -0.44 -23.91
N THR A 5 29.13 0.41 -23.89
CA THR A 5 28.36 0.76 -22.67
C THR A 5 27.44 -0.39 -22.24
N LEU A 6 26.83 -1.08 -23.20
CA LEU A 6 26.05 -2.30 -22.99
C LEU A 6 26.94 -3.44 -22.48
N TRP A 7 28.11 -3.64 -23.07
CA TRP A 7 29.08 -4.63 -22.63
C TRP A 7 29.62 -4.35 -21.22
N TYR A 8 29.94 -3.09 -20.90
CA TYR A 8 30.36 -2.68 -19.56
C TYR A 8 29.25 -2.85 -18.51
N CYS A 9 27.99 -2.57 -18.86
CA CYS A 9 26.85 -2.83 -17.98
C CYS A 9 26.63 -4.33 -17.77
N MET A 10 26.76 -5.15 -18.81
CA MET A 10 26.62 -6.60 -18.71
C MET A 10 27.76 -7.23 -17.90
N SER A 11 28.99 -6.72 -17.99
CA SER A 11 30.12 -7.21 -17.21
C SER A 11 30.03 -6.82 -15.73
N LYS A 12 29.51 -5.62 -15.41
CA LYS A 12 29.24 -5.17 -14.04
C LYS A 12 28.07 -5.94 -13.39
N VAL A 13 27.01 -6.19 -14.15
CA VAL A 13 25.89 -7.05 -13.71
C VAL A 13 26.38 -8.48 -13.48
N ARG A 14 27.29 -9.01 -14.31
CA ARG A 14 27.92 -10.32 -14.07
C ARG A 14 28.75 -10.33 -12.78
N SER A 15 29.53 -9.29 -12.48
CA SER A 15 30.30 -9.23 -11.22
C SER A 15 29.42 -9.08 -9.97
N ASP A 16 28.31 -8.34 -10.08
CA ASP A 16 27.35 -8.18 -8.99
C ASP A 16 26.51 -9.45 -8.76
N ILE A 17 26.33 -10.29 -9.80
CA ILE A 17 25.70 -11.62 -9.73
C ILE A 17 26.63 -12.68 -9.14
N GLU A 18 27.95 -12.61 -9.38
CA GLU A 18 28.93 -13.53 -8.79
C GLU A 18 29.03 -13.41 -7.25
N VAL A 19 28.59 -12.30 -6.66
CA VAL A 19 28.49 -12.15 -5.19
C VAL A 19 27.28 -12.90 -4.60
N CYS A 20 26.35 -13.38 -5.44
CA CYS A 20 25.15 -14.11 -5.05
C CYS A 20 25.22 -15.62 -5.39
N GLU A 21 26.36 -16.27 -5.15
CA GLU A 21 26.58 -17.72 -5.38
C GLU A 21 25.88 -18.65 -4.34
N VAL A 22 24.59 -18.43 -4.05
CA VAL A 22 23.79 -19.39 -3.24
C VAL A 22 22.39 -19.69 -3.82
N CYS A 23 21.98 -19.08 -4.94
CA CYS A 23 20.63 -19.30 -5.49
C CYS A 23 20.62 -20.10 -6.80
N SER A 24 19.87 -21.19 -6.82
CA SER A 24 19.78 -22.12 -7.96
C SER A 24 19.01 -21.53 -9.16
N TRP A 25 19.36 -21.99 -10.37
CA TRP A 25 18.92 -21.51 -11.68
C TRP A 25 17.39 -21.46 -11.95
N ASN A 26 16.54 -22.03 -11.08
CA ASN A 26 15.09 -21.97 -11.23
C ASN A 26 14.45 -20.69 -10.65
N GLU A 27 15.17 -19.91 -9.82
CA GLU A 27 14.69 -18.61 -9.30
C GLU A 27 14.77 -17.47 -10.35
N PHE A 28 15.41 -17.72 -11.51
CA PHE A 28 15.78 -16.68 -12.46
C PHE A 28 14.69 -16.24 -13.46
N GLN A 29 13.64 -17.04 -13.68
CA GLN A 29 12.65 -16.77 -14.75
C GLN A 29 11.77 -15.53 -14.50
N GLY A 30 11.40 -15.23 -13.25
CA GLY A 30 10.68 -14.00 -12.89
C GLY A 30 11.59 -12.75 -12.83
N ILE A 31 12.87 -12.96 -12.57
CA ILE A 31 13.90 -11.91 -12.46
C ILE A 31 14.23 -11.34 -13.83
N HIS A 32 14.16 -12.11 -14.92
CA HIS A 32 14.41 -11.61 -16.27
C HIS A 32 13.46 -10.47 -16.69
N GLY A 33 12.17 -10.53 -16.33
CA GLY A 33 11.22 -9.45 -16.60
C GLY A 33 11.51 -8.19 -15.77
N LEU A 34 11.87 -8.37 -14.50
CA LEU A 34 12.26 -7.28 -13.58
C LEU A 34 13.58 -6.63 -13.99
N VAL A 35 14.55 -7.43 -14.44
CA VAL A 35 15.84 -6.98 -14.98
C VAL A 35 15.66 -6.30 -16.33
N LEU A 36 14.73 -6.75 -17.18
CA LEU A 36 14.39 -6.08 -18.44
C LEU A 36 13.69 -4.73 -18.20
N VAL A 37 12.74 -4.66 -17.25
CA VAL A 37 12.12 -3.38 -16.84
C VAL A 37 13.18 -2.46 -16.21
N TYR A 38 14.03 -2.98 -15.34
CA TYR A 38 15.17 -2.25 -14.76
C TYR A 38 16.14 -1.75 -15.83
N CYS A 39 16.52 -2.57 -16.81
CA CYS A 39 17.41 -2.20 -17.91
C CYS A 39 16.76 -1.21 -18.88
N ALA A 40 15.46 -1.35 -19.16
CA ALA A 40 14.68 -0.43 -20.00
C ALA A 40 14.51 0.93 -19.32
N LEU A 41 14.18 0.96 -18.03
CA LEU A 41 14.13 2.16 -17.21
C LEU A 41 15.52 2.81 -17.13
N LYS A 42 16.57 2.05 -16.80
CA LYS A 42 17.96 2.54 -16.76
C LYS A 42 18.40 3.13 -18.11
N ALA A 43 17.98 2.55 -19.24
CA ALA A 43 18.27 3.06 -20.58
C ALA A 43 17.47 4.32 -20.96
N LEU A 44 16.23 4.46 -20.47
CA LEU A 44 15.42 5.69 -20.58
C LEU A 44 15.94 6.83 -19.67
N PHE A 45 16.65 6.49 -18.59
CA PHE A 45 17.12 7.45 -17.58
C PHE A 45 18.58 7.92 -17.74
N THR A 46 19.41 7.25 -18.54
CA THR A 46 20.76 7.73 -18.90
C THR A 46 20.74 8.94 -19.85
N THR A 47 19.59 9.31 -20.41
CA THR A 47 19.42 10.53 -21.21
C THR A 47 19.18 11.77 -20.32
N ARG A 48 20.25 12.30 -19.73
CA ARG A 48 20.49 13.72 -19.34
C ARG A 48 19.30 14.59 -18.82
N LEU A 49 18.37 14.08 -18.02
CA LEU A 49 17.24 14.89 -17.53
C LEU A 49 17.01 14.88 -16.00
N ILE A 50 17.81 14.14 -15.23
CA ILE A 50 17.61 14.05 -13.76
C ILE A 50 18.96 14.20 -13.06
N HIS A 51 18.99 15.04 -12.02
CA HIS A 51 20.18 15.22 -11.18
C HIS A 51 20.60 13.88 -10.53
N PRO A 52 21.89 13.50 -10.54
CA PRO A 52 22.35 12.16 -10.14
C PRO A 52 21.96 11.75 -8.71
N ILE A 53 21.76 12.70 -7.80
CA ILE A 53 21.30 12.46 -6.42
C ILE A 53 19.83 11.98 -6.38
N ILE A 54 18.97 12.57 -7.22
CA ILE A 54 17.55 12.19 -7.31
C ILE A 54 17.43 10.80 -7.92
N HIS A 55 18.29 10.48 -8.90
CA HIS A 55 18.40 9.15 -9.48
C HIS A 55 18.80 8.09 -8.42
N THR A 56 19.82 8.34 -7.61
CA THR A 56 20.22 7.41 -6.53
C THR A 56 19.14 7.26 -5.45
N PHE A 57 18.42 8.33 -5.10
CA PHE A 57 17.32 8.29 -4.14
C PHE A 57 16.13 7.45 -4.65
N ILE A 58 15.73 7.62 -5.92
CA ILE A 58 14.68 6.81 -6.55
C ILE A 58 15.09 5.33 -6.59
N GLN A 59 16.34 5.04 -6.91
CA GLN A 59 16.87 3.67 -6.90
C GLN A 59 16.86 3.06 -5.50
N ALA A 60 17.21 3.82 -4.46
CA ALA A 60 17.18 3.38 -3.07
C ALA A 60 15.74 3.08 -2.59
N VAL A 61 14.77 3.95 -2.92
CA VAL A 61 13.35 3.75 -2.57
C VAL A 61 12.78 2.51 -3.28
N PHE A 62 13.12 2.34 -4.56
CA PHE A 62 12.71 1.16 -5.34
C PHE A 62 13.24 -0.16 -4.76
N LEU A 63 14.55 -0.21 -4.47
CA LEU A 63 15.20 -1.37 -3.89
C LEU A 63 14.70 -1.64 -2.46
N SER A 64 14.48 -0.59 -1.66
CA SER A 64 13.98 -0.76 -0.29
C SER A 64 12.56 -1.30 -0.26
N MET A 65 11.66 -0.79 -1.11
CA MET A 65 10.27 -1.24 -1.13
C MET A 65 10.16 -2.71 -1.56
N SER A 66 10.95 -3.10 -2.57
CA SER A 66 10.99 -4.48 -3.08
C SER A 66 11.62 -5.45 -2.08
N ALA A 67 12.74 -5.07 -1.45
CA ALA A 67 13.43 -5.91 -0.47
C ALA A 67 12.62 -6.08 0.83
N LEU A 68 12.01 -5.00 1.36
CA LEU A 68 11.19 -5.06 2.58
C LEU A 68 9.98 -5.98 2.42
N SER A 69 9.32 -5.97 1.26
CA SER A 69 8.18 -6.85 1.00
C SER A 69 8.56 -8.32 0.92
N VAL A 70 9.70 -8.64 0.28
CA VAL A 70 10.19 -10.02 0.20
C VAL A 70 10.66 -10.52 1.58
N ILE A 71 11.35 -9.68 2.36
CA ILE A 71 11.82 -10.01 3.71
C ILE A 71 10.63 -10.23 4.66
N HIS A 72 9.63 -9.34 4.66
CA HIS A 72 8.47 -9.47 5.55
C HIS A 72 7.54 -10.62 5.14
N SER A 73 7.37 -10.90 3.85
CA SER A 73 6.65 -12.09 3.38
C SER A 73 7.34 -13.36 3.91
N ARG A 74 8.68 -13.41 3.87
CA ARG A 74 9.46 -14.53 4.41
C ARG A 74 9.39 -14.64 5.93
N SER A 75 9.43 -13.53 6.69
CA SER A 75 9.36 -13.56 8.16
C SER A 75 7.96 -13.89 8.69
N ALA A 76 6.90 -13.41 8.03
CA ALA A 76 5.51 -13.78 8.34
C ALA A 76 5.28 -15.29 8.15
N LEU A 77 5.85 -15.87 7.09
CA LEU A 77 5.84 -17.31 6.84
C LEU A 77 6.70 -18.10 7.84
N TRP A 78 7.83 -17.54 8.28
CA TRP A 78 8.68 -18.16 9.31
C TRP A 78 7.95 -18.27 10.66
N MET A 79 7.19 -17.25 11.06
CA MET A 79 6.32 -17.32 12.24
C MET A 79 5.21 -18.37 12.08
N HIS A 80 4.63 -18.51 10.89
CA HIS A 80 3.62 -19.54 10.61
C HIS A 80 4.20 -20.97 10.67
N ARG A 81 5.43 -21.18 10.15
CA ARG A 81 6.11 -22.50 10.23
C ARG A 81 6.63 -22.82 11.65
N GLY A 82 7.04 -21.81 12.42
CA GLY A 82 7.48 -21.97 13.82
C GLY A 82 6.40 -22.52 14.75
N GLN A 83 5.13 -22.25 14.48
CA GLN A 83 4.00 -22.80 15.26
C GLN A 83 3.64 -24.25 14.89
N LEU A 84 3.94 -24.69 13.65
CA LEU A 84 3.73 -26.08 13.22
C LEU A 84 4.88 -27.01 13.66
N ALA A 85 6.05 -26.47 14.00
CA ALA A 85 7.23 -27.22 14.42
C ALA A 85 7.21 -27.67 15.90
N HIS A 86 6.09 -27.50 16.63
CA HIS A 86 5.90 -28.04 17.98
C HIS A 86 5.36 -29.49 18.00
N GLY A 87 5.42 -30.21 16.87
CA GLY A 87 5.14 -31.64 16.79
C GLY A 87 6.40 -32.49 16.98
N SER A 88 6.52 -33.12 18.15
CA SER A 88 7.26 -34.36 18.48
C SER A 88 8.48 -34.74 17.62
N PHE A 89 9.68 -34.51 18.16
CA PHE A 89 10.92 -35.10 17.66
C PHE A 89 11.03 -36.54 18.21
N ASP A 90 10.82 -37.54 17.35
CA ASP A 90 11.11 -38.95 17.68
C ASP A 90 12.48 -39.32 17.07
N ILE A 91 13.45 -39.61 17.94
CA ILE A 91 14.85 -39.84 17.56
C ILE A 91 15.05 -41.34 17.39
N GLN A 92 14.79 -41.90 16.20
CA GLN A 92 15.41 -43.15 15.75
C GLN A 92 15.52 -43.24 14.23
N THR A 93 16.73 -43.01 13.70
CA THR A 93 17.52 -43.90 12.82
C THR A 93 18.51 -43.08 11.99
N GLY A 94 19.76 -43.52 11.98
CA GLY A 94 20.88 -42.85 11.33
C GLY A 94 20.77 -42.86 9.80
N GLY A 95 20.83 -41.67 9.23
CA GLY A 95 21.04 -41.42 7.82
C GLY A 95 21.34 -39.94 7.66
N ALA A 96 22.45 -39.58 7.01
CA ALA A 96 22.78 -38.20 6.72
C ALA A 96 21.74 -37.62 5.75
N VAL A 97 20.67 -37.02 6.29
CA VAL A 97 19.71 -36.25 5.52
C VAL A 97 20.42 -34.97 5.12
N LYS A 98 20.88 -34.93 3.87
CA LYS A 98 21.22 -33.69 3.18
C LYS A 98 19.91 -32.91 3.08
N GLN A 99 19.64 -32.08 4.07
CA GLN A 99 18.47 -31.20 4.09
C GLN A 99 18.74 -30.09 3.10
N THR A 100 18.51 -30.37 1.81
CA THR A 100 18.33 -29.32 0.82
C THR A 100 17.12 -28.53 1.30
N ILE A 101 17.35 -27.32 1.81
CA ILE A 101 16.28 -26.37 2.05
C ILE A 101 15.83 -25.95 0.65
N ASP A 102 14.94 -26.74 0.05
CA ASP A 102 14.19 -26.29 -1.09
C ASP A 102 13.35 -25.10 -0.59
N LEU A 103 13.80 -23.89 -0.94
CA LEU A 103 13.04 -22.66 -0.82
C LEU A 103 11.89 -22.72 -1.83
N GLU A 104 10.95 -23.62 -1.59
CA GLU A 104 9.72 -23.71 -2.35
C GLU A 104 8.91 -22.45 -2.04
N MET A 105 9.08 -21.43 -2.89
CA MET A 105 8.30 -20.18 -2.81
C MET A 105 6.83 -20.56 -2.81
N THR A 106 6.10 -20.08 -1.81
CA THR A 106 4.64 -20.24 -1.84
C THR A 106 4.09 -19.56 -3.11
N PRO A 107 3.00 -20.08 -3.74
CA PRO A 107 2.50 -19.56 -5.02
C PRO A 107 2.19 -18.05 -5.04
N SER A 108 2.04 -17.43 -3.87
CA SER A 108 1.75 -16.00 -3.69
C SER A 108 2.98 -15.10 -3.60
N GLU A 109 4.17 -15.60 -3.25
CA GLU A 109 5.37 -14.77 -3.05
C GLU A 109 5.81 -13.99 -4.31
N PRO A 110 5.87 -14.59 -5.52
CA PRO A 110 6.19 -13.85 -6.73
C PRO A 110 5.17 -12.74 -7.02
N GLN A 111 3.89 -12.98 -6.68
CA GLN A 111 2.80 -12.05 -6.90
C GLN A 111 2.84 -10.83 -5.97
N VAL A 112 3.34 -11.00 -4.74
CA VAL A 112 3.63 -9.91 -3.81
C VAL A 112 4.75 -9.03 -4.35
N ALA A 113 5.86 -9.66 -4.77
CA ALA A 113 7.03 -8.95 -5.29
C ALA A 113 6.69 -8.12 -6.54
N VAL A 114 5.90 -8.68 -7.48
CA VAL A 114 5.46 -7.96 -8.69
C VAL A 114 4.62 -6.72 -8.34
N ARG A 115 3.68 -6.82 -7.41
CA ARG A 115 2.84 -5.67 -7.00
C ARG A 115 3.65 -4.61 -6.27
N ALA A 116 4.53 -5.01 -5.35
CA ALA A 116 5.43 -4.10 -4.65
C ALA A 116 6.38 -3.38 -5.62
N CYS A 117 6.94 -4.10 -6.60
CA CYS A 117 7.77 -3.53 -7.65
C CYS A 117 6.99 -2.54 -8.52
N PHE A 118 5.76 -2.90 -8.94
CA PHE A 118 4.90 -2.01 -9.72
C PHE A 118 4.62 -0.70 -8.97
N LEU A 119 4.31 -0.77 -7.69
CA LEU A 119 4.13 0.41 -6.84
C LEU A 119 5.42 1.21 -6.69
N GLY A 120 6.57 0.55 -6.53
CA GLY A 120 7.88 1.20 -6.48
C GLY A 120 8.23 1.94 -7.76
N VAL A 121 7.99 1.34 -8.95
CA VAL A 121 8.18 2.01 -10.25
C VAL A 121 7.25 3.20 -10.38
N THR A 122 5.97 3.04 -10.03
CA THR A 122 4.98 4.12 -10.12
C THR A 122 5.34 5.29 -9.19
N PHE A 123 5.79 5.00 -7.97
CA PHE A 123 6.29 5.99 -7.02
C PHE A 123 7.53 6.71 -7.56
N GLY A 124 8.49 5.96 -8.11
CA GLY A 124 9.69 6.51 -8.73
C GLY A 124 9.37 7.45 -9.90
N CYS A 125 8.48 7.04 -10.81
CA CYS A 125 7.98 7.91 -11.89
C CYS A 125 7.31 9.18 -11.34
N GLY A 126 6.52 9.06 -10.27
CA GLY A 126 5.92 10.20 -9.58
C GLY A 126 6.95 11.20 -9.04
N LEU A 127 8.05 10.72 -8.44
CA LEU A 127 9.15 11.57 -7.97
C LEU A 127 9.83 12.29 -9.12
N ILE A 128 10.06 11.60 -10.24
CA ILE A 128 10.68 12.20 -11.43
C ILE A 128 9.81 13.35 -11.95
N ILE A 129 8.51 13.10 -12.12
CA ILE A 129 7.56 14.13 -12.55
C ILE A 129 7.55 15.30 -11.55
N THR A 130 7.56 15.01 -10.25
CA THR A 130 7.60 16.02 -9.18
C THR A 130 8.80 16.96 -9.33
N PHE A 131 10.00 16.42 -9.52
CA PHE A 131 11.25 17.19 -9.59
C PHE A 131 11.63 17.67 -10.99
N SER A 132 10.85 17.32 -12.01
CA SER A 132 11.09 17.75 -13.40
C SER A 132 10.73 19.21 -13.69
N GLU A 133 10.22 19.95 -12.69
CA GLU A 133 9.78 21.36 -12.82
C GLU A 133 8.78 21.59 -13.96
N THR A 134 7.95 20.58 -14.26
CA THR A 134 6.92 20.67 -15.30
C THR A 134 5.57 21.07 -14.72
N THR A 135 4.62 21.46 -15.58
CA THR A 135 3.22 21.67 -15.15
C THR A 135 2.56 20.41 -14.59
N TRP A 136 3.21 19.23 -14.66
CA TRP A 136 2.72 17.94 -14.19
C TRP A 136 3.11 17.62 -12.74
N THR A 137 3.85 18.50 -12.06
CA THR A 137 4.33 18.27 -10.69
C THR A 137 3.24 17.75 -9.73
N HIS A 138 2.04 18.34 -9.73
CA HIS A 138 0.94 17.89 -8.85
C HIS A 138 0.44 16.47 -9.18
N PHE A 139 0.52 16.04 -10.45
CA PHE A 139 0.24 14.67 -10.85
C PHE A 139 1.33 13.71 -10.34
N GLY A 140 2.59 14.16 -10.30
CA GLY A 140 3.68 13.45 -9.65
C GLY A 140 3.41 13.18 -8.16
N TRP A 141 2.96 14.21 -7.42
CA TRP A 141 2.56 14.07 -6.01
C TRP A 141 1.41 13.07 -5.83
N TYR A 142 0.43 13.11 -6.73
CA TYR A 142 -0.66 12.14 -6.77
C TYR A 142 -0.16 10.70 -6.97
N MET A 143 0.71 10.46 -7.95
CA MET A 143 1.30 9.14 -8.20
C MET A 143 2.08 8.62 -6.99
N CYS A 144 2.89 9.47 -6.36
CA CYS A 144 3.61 9.12 -5.15
C CYS A 144 2.64 8.76 -4.01
N SER A 145 1.61 9.59 -3.79
CA SER A 145 0.63 9.39 -2.72
C SER A 145 -0.16 8.08 -2.89
N LEU A 146 -0.62 7.80 -4.12
CA LEU A 146 -1.35 6.59 -4.45
C LEU A 146 -0.47 5.34 -4.25
N SER A 147 0.76 5.39 -4.75
CA SER A 147 1.70 4.27 -4.63
C SER A 147 2.08 4.00 -3.17
N PHE A 148 2.30 5.06 -2.39
CA PHE A 148 2.62 4.96 -0.97
C PHE A 148 1.45 4.40 -0.17
N PHE A 149 0.21 4.87 -0.40
CA PHE A 149 -0.99 4.37 0.26
C PHE A 149 -1.12 2.85 0.11
N HIS A 150 -1.10 2.34 -1.13
CA HIS A 150 -1.27 0.91 -1.39
C HIS A 150 -0.14 0.05 -0.83
N TYR A 151 1.10 0.54 -0.91
CA TYR A 151 2.24 -0.16 -0.36
C TYR A 151 2.21 -0.18 1.17
N SER A 152 1.94 0.97 1.80
CA SER A 152 1.92 1.12 3.25
C SER A 152 0.80 0.30 3.89
N GLU A 153 -0.35 0.15 3.21
CA GLU A 153 -1.44 -0.75 3.64
C GLU A 153 -0.97 -2.20 3.75
N TYR A 154 -0.32 -2.71 2.69
CA TYR A 154 0.20 -4.08 2.70
C TYR A 154 1.26 -4.25 3.78
N LEU A 155 2.22 -3.31 3.86
CA LEU A 155 3.33 -3.37 4.81
C LEU A 155 2.85 -3.35 6.26
N VAL A 156 1.96 -2.41 6.60
CA VAL A 156 1.44 -2.29 7.97
C VAL A 156 0.62 -3.53 8.32
N THR A 157 -0.16 -4.07 7.38
CA THR A 157 -0.91 -5.32 7.59
C THR A 157 0.02 -6.51 7.84
N ALA A 158 1.12 -6.60 7.11
CA ALA A 158 2.13 -7.63 7.32
C ALA A 158 2.77 -7.54 8.72
N ILE A 159 2.89 -6.32 9.27
CA ILE A 159 3.41 -6.08 10.61
C ILE A 159 2.38 -6.43 11.69
N ILE A 160 1.14 -5.96 11.57
CA ILE A 160 0.15 -6.03 12.65
C ILE A 160 -0.71 -7.30 12.64
N ASN A 161 -0.94 -7.87 11.46
CA ASN A 161 -1.85 -9.00 11.28
C ASN A 161 -1.39 -9.92 10.12
N PRO A 162 -0.21 -10.55 10.25
CA PRO A 162 0.34 -11.42 9.19
C PRO A 162 -0.55 -12.63 8.87
N ARG A 163 -1.43 -13.03 9.79
CA ARG A 163 -2.36 -14.16 9.61
C ARG A 163 -3.47 -13.87 8.60
N SER A 164 -3.87 -12.61 8.45
CA SER A 164 -4.88 -12.19 7.47
C SER A 164 -4.27 -11.55 6.21
N LEU A 165 -2.94 -11.60 6.06
CA LEU A 165 -2.24 -10.96 4.95
C LEU A 165 -2.53 -11.70 3.65
N SER A 166 -2.99 -10.96 2.63
CA SER A 166 -3.24 -11.50 1.30
C SER A 166 -2.80 -10.51 0.22
N LEU A 167 -2.91 -10.91 -1.05
CA LEU A 167 -2.67 -9.99 -2.17
C LEU A 167 -3.67 -8.83 -2.19
N ASP A 168 -4.86 -9.03 -1.63
CA ASP A 168 -5.89 -8.00 -1.53
C ASP A 168 -5.53 -6.94 -0.49
N SER A 169 -4.62 -7.22 0.45
CA SER A 169 -4.13 -6.25 1.44
C SER A 169 -3.36 -5.07 0.81
N PHE A 170 -2.93 -5.17 -0.46
CA PHE A 170 -2.43 -4.03 -1.23
C PHE A 170 -3.52 -3.03 -1.60
N LEU A 171 -4.79 -3.43 -1.52
CA LEU A 171 -5.94 -2.61 -1.86
C LEU A 171 -6.00 -2.13 -3.33
N LEU A 172 -5.30 -2.82 -4.24
CA LEU A 172 -5.17 -2.39 -5.64
C LEU A 172 -6.43 -2.61 -6.48
N ASN A 173 -7.13 -3.72 -6.27
CA ASN A 173 -8.27 -4.15 -7.07
C ASN A 173 -9.50 -4.36 -6.17
N HIS A 174 -9.99 -3.27 -5.56
CA HIS A 174 -11.10 -3.39 -4.62
C HIS A 174 -12.46 -3.53 -5.28
N SER A 175 -12.69 -2.84 -6.39
CA SER A 175 -13.98 -2.86 -7.04
C SER A 175 -13.92 -2.18 -8.42
N VAL A 176 -14.96 -2.39 -9.24
CA VAL A 176 -15.10 -1.70 -10.53
C VAL A 176 -15.26 -0.20 -10.29
N GLU A 177 -15.96 0.20 -9.23
CA GLU A 177 -16.19 1.58 -8.84
C GLU A 177 -14.88 2.30 -8.50
N TYR A 178 -13.94 1.63 -7.83
CA TYR A 178 -12.62 2.19 -7.56
C TYR A 178 -11.85 2.49 -8.86
N THR A 179 -11.83 1.52 -9.78
CA THR A 179 -11.17 1.69 -11.09
C THR A 179 -11.82 2.81 -11.89
N LEU A 180 -13.15 2.88 -11.91
CA LEU A 180 -13.90 3.95 -12.58
C LEU A 180 -13.58 5.32 -11.98
N ALA A 181 -13.51 5.43 -10.65
CA ALA A 181 -13.17 6.68 -9.98
C ALA A 181 -11.73 7.13 -10.32
N ALA A 182 -10.77 6.19 -10.27
CA ALA A 182 -9.38 6.49 -10.63
C ALA A 182 -9.28 6.96 -12.08
N VAL A 183 -9.86 6.23 -13.03
CA VAL A 183 -9.86 6.60 -14.45
C VAL A 183 -10.58 7.93 -14.68
N SER A 184 -11.72 8.18 -14.04
CA SER A 184 -12.41 9.47 -14.18
C SER A 184 -11.57 10.63 -13.67
N SER A 185 -10.83 10.44 -12.56
CA SER A 185 -9.91 11.46 -12.04
C SER A 185 -8.77 11.78 -13.00
N TRP A 186 -8.24 10.78 -13.70
CA TRP A 186 -7.16 10.97 -14.68
C TRP A 186 -7.69 11.65 -15.94
N VAL A 187 -8.87 11.24 -16.41
CA VAL A 187 -9.54 11.85 -17.57
C VAL A 187 -9.86 13.31 -17.28
N GLU A 188 -10.49 13.63 -16.15
CA GLU A 188 -10.79 15.00 -15.75
C GLU A 188 -9.51 15.84 -15.67
N PHE A 189 -8.48 15.33 -14.99
CA PHE A 189 -7.21 16.04 -14.87
C PHE A 189 -6.60 16.36 -16.24
N ILE A 190 -6.53 15.38 -17.15
CA ILE A 190 -5.94 15.55 -18.48
C ILE A 190 -6.79 16.51 -19.33
N VAL A 191 -8.11 16.33 -19.36
CA VAL A 191 -9.01 17.17 -20.15
C VAL A 191 -8.92 18.62 -19.68
N GLU A 192 -9.07 18.88 -18.39
CA GLU A 192 -9.00 20.24 -17.84
C GLU A 192 -7.61 20.84 -17.96
N LYS A 193 -6.55 20.04 -17.88
CA LYS A 193 -5.20 20.53 -18.14
C LYS A 193 -5.00 20.98 -19.59
N LEU A 194 -5.64 20.32 -20.55
CA LEU A 194 -5.57 20.67 -21.97
C LEU A 194 -6.49 21.85 -22.34
N THR A 195 -7.62 22.01 -21.66
CA THR A 195 -8.62 23.05 -21.98
C THR A 195 -8.53 24.30 -21.10
N VAL A 196 -8.20 24.15 -19.82
CA VAL A 196 -8.15 25.20 -18.79
C VAL A 196 -6.95 24.99 -17.84
N PRO A 197 -5.71 25.12 -18.35
CA PRO A 197 -4.50 24.78 -17.60
C PRO A 197 -4.32 25.59 -16.30
N GLU A 198 -4.91 26.79 -16.22
CA GLU A 198 -4.85 27.68 -15.04
C GLU A 198 -5.46 27.02 -13.81
N LEU A 199 -6.50 26.20 -13.98
CA LEU A 199 -7.15 25.48 -12.89
C LEU A 199 -6.18 24.53 -12.17
N LYS A 200 -5.25 23.92 -12.92
CA LYS A 200 -4.27 22.95 -12.41
C LYS A 200 -3.03 23.61 -11.79
N GLN A 201 -2.92 24.94 -11.93
CA GLN A 201 -1.82 25.74 -11.39
C GLN A 201 -2.17 26.39 -10.04
N LEU A 202 -3.33 26.07 -9.45
CA LEU A 202 -3.72 26.52 -8.11
C LEU A 202 -2.91 25.79 -7.03
N SER A 203 -1.61 26.07 -6.93
CA SER A 203 -0.68 25.35 -6.06
C SER A 203 -1.09 25.36 -4.58
N TRP A 204 -1.74 26.42 -4.09
CA TRP A 204 -2.24 26.45 -2.71
C TRP A 204 -3.31 25.37 -2.46
N LEU A 205 -4.17 25.11 -3.46
CA LEU A 205 -5.18 24.06 -3.39
C LEU A 205 -4.51 22.69 -3.49
N SER A 206 -3.51 22.55 -4.36
CA SER A 206 -2.71 21.32 -4.44
C SER A 206 -1.97 20.99 -3.14
N VAL A 207 -1.41 22.00 -2.47
CA VAL A 207 -0.75 21.86 -1.15
C VAL A 207 -1.76 21.53 -0.06
N LEU A 208 -2.95 22.14 -0.07
CA LEU A 208 -4.04 21.75 0.84
C LEU A 208 -4.43 20.28 0.64
N GLY A 209 -4.56 19.84 -0.62
CA GLY A 209 -4.83 18.45 -0.95
C GLY A 209 -3.74 17.50 -0.46
N LEU A 210 -2.46 17.86 -0.65
CA LEU A 210 -1.33 17.10 -0.12
C LEU A 210 -1.37 17.02 1.42
N PHE A 211 -1.68 18.12 2.10
CA PHE A 211 -1.84 18.13 3.56
C PHE A 211 -2.97 17.17 4.01
N MET A 212 -4.13 17.23 3.34
CA MET A 212 -5.24 16.30 3.60
C MET A 212 -4.83 14.84 3.38
N VAL A 213 -4.10 14.55 2.29
CA VAL A 213 -3.56 13.22 2.00
C VAL A 213 -2.63 12.75 3.10
N LEU A 214 -1.67 13.57 3.53
CA LEU A 214 -0.71 13.19 4.58
C LEU A 214 -1.38 12.97 5.94
N CYS A 215 -2.33 13.83 6.32
CA CYS A 215 -3.10 13.66 7.55
C CYS A 215 -3.99 12.41 7.50
N GLY A 216 -4.67 12.17 6.38
CA GLY A 216 -5.52 10.99 6.18
C GLY A 216 -4.71 9.69 6.18
N GLU A 217 -3.57 9.69 5.50
CA GLU A 217 -2.59 8.60 5.49
C GLU A 217 -2.10 8.29 6.90
N GLY A 218 -1.64 9.32 7.62
CA GLY A 218 -1.15 9.18 8.99
C GLY A 218 -2.23 8.66 9.95
N LEU A 219 -3.44 9.21 9.91
CA LEU A 219 -4.54 8.77 10.77
C LEU A 219 -4.93 7.31 10.49
N ARG A 220 -4.96 6.92 9.20
CA ARG A 220 -5.27 5.55 8.82
C ARG A 220 -4.23 4.56 9.33
N LYS A 221 -2.95 4.86 9.15
CA LYS A 221 -1.86 4.01 9.64
C LYS A 221 -1.79 3.98 11.17
N ALA A 222 -2.05 5.10 11.83
CA ALA A 222 -2.17 5.15 13.28
C ALA A 222 -3.32 4.27 13.79
N ALA A 223 -4.47 4.27 13.12
CA ALA A 223 -5.59 3.39 13.45
C ALA A 223 -5.23 1.92 13.31
N MET A 224 -4.62 1.53 12.19
CA MET A 224 -4.15 0.15 11.95
C MET A 224 -3.16 -0.29 13.04
N LEU A 225 -2.14 0.51 13.33
CA LEU A 225 -1.15 0.22 14.35
C LEU A 225 -1.75 0.16 15.76
N THR A 226 -2.72 1.02 16.08
CA THR A 226 -3.39 1.03 17.39
C THR A 226 -4.30 -0.18 17.58
N ALA A 227 -5.02 -0.59 16.52
CA ALA A 227 -5.90 -1.76 16.57
C ALA A 227 -5.13 -3.09 16.53
N GLY A 228 -3.94 -3.11 15.91
CA GLY A 228 -3.08 -4.28 15.84
C GLY A 228 -3.77 -5.43 15.11
N SER A 229 -3.73 -6.63 15.70
CA SER A 229 -4.40 -7.83 15.16
C SER A 229 -5.93 -7.75 15.16
N ASN A 230 -6.53 -6.73 15.78
CA ASN A 230 -7.98 -6.49 15.74
C ASN A 230 -8.40 -5.71 14.47
N PHE A 231 -7.44 -5.19 13.71
CA PHE A 231 -7.73 -4.56 12.42
C PHE A 231 -7.88 -5.60 11.31
N ASN A 232 -8.89 -5.42 10.46
CA ASN A 232 -9.08 -6.20 9.25
C ASN A 232 -9.66 -5.32 8.13
N HIS A 233 -9.23 -5.55 6.88
CA HIS A 233 -9.77 -4.84 5.70
C HIS A 233 -11.20 -5.29 5.36
N ILE A 234 -11.63 -6.45 5.84
CA ILE A 234 -12.98 -6.97 5.65
C ILE A 234 -13.73 -6.89 6.98
N VAL A 235 -14.97 -6.38 6.96
CA VAL A 235 -15.83 -6.38 8.15
C VAL A 235 -16.05 -7.82 8.61
N GLN A 236 -15.77 -8.09 9.87
CA GLN A 236 -15.92 -9.41 10.45
C GLN A 236 -17.34 -9.57 11.01
N ASN A 237 -18.01 -10.66 10.67
CA ASN A 237 -19.34 -11.01 11.17
C ASN A 237 -19.29 -12.02 12.33
N GLU A 238 -18.12 -12.62 12.58
CA GLU A 238 -17.88 -13.53 13.71
C GLU A 238 -16.73 -13.03 14.59
N LYS A 239 -16.87 -13.23 15.90
CA LYS A 239 -15.87 -12.81 16.88
C LYS A 239 -14.79 -13.89 17.03
N ALA A 240 -13.57 -13.59 16.59
CA ALA A 240 -12.41 -14.40 16.94
C ALA A 240 -12.12 -14.30 18.46
N GLN A 241 -11.61 -15.38 19.07
CA GLN A 241 -11.27 -15.39 20.51
C GLN A 241 -10.27 -14.29 20.91
N SER A 242 -9.36 -13.93 20.00
CA SER A 242 -8.38 -12.86 20.22
C SER A 242 -8.93 -11.45 19.96
N HIS A 243 -10.18 -11.31 19.51
CA HIS A 243 -10.75 -10.02 19.14
C HIS A 243 -11.20 -9.26 20.39
N VAL A 244 -10.53 -8.13 20.65
CA VAL A 244 -10.80 -7.24 21.78
C VAL A 244 -11.26 -5.86 21.29
N LEU A 245 -12.08 -5.20 22.11
CA LEU A 245 -12.55 -3.85 21.81
C LEU A 245 -11.45 -2.83 22.11
N VAL A 246 -10.98 -2.13 21.07
CA VAL A 246 -9.94 -1.10 21.18
C VAL A 246 -10.58 0.28 21.31
N THR A 247 -10.32 0.97 22.42
CA THR A 247 -10.88 2.31 22.72
C THR A 247 -9.82 3.37 23.07
N SER A 248 -8.54 2.99 23.03
CA SER A 248 -7.41 3.87 23.35
C SER A 248 -6.74 4.47 22.10
N GLY A 249 -5.87 5.46 22.29
CA GLY A 249 -5.14 6.09 21.19
C GLY A 249 -6.08 6.85 20.24
N VAL A 250 -5.94 6.67 18.93
CA VAL A 250 -6.82 7.36 17.96
C VAL A 250 -8.29 6.93 18.08
N TYR A 251 -8.56 5.74 18.65
CA TYR A 251 -9.91 5.27 18.93
C TYR A 251 -10.58 6.04 20.09
N ALA A 252 -9.83 6.76 20.92
CA ALA A 252 -10.44 7.63 21.93
C ALA A 252 -11.13 8.87 21.32
N TYR A 253 -10.76 9.25 20.09
CA TYR A 253 -11.29 10.43 19.39
C TYR A 253 -12.37 10.07 18.37
N PHE A 254 -12.19 8.97 17.65
CA PHE A 254 -13.12 8.50 16.62
C PHE A 254 -13.33 6.99 16.78
N ARG A 255 -14.56 6.51 16.61
CA ARG A 255 -14.82 5.07 16.62
C ARG A 255 -14.25 4.36 15.40
N HIS A 256 -14.16 5.07 14.28
CA HIS A 256 -13.71 4.54 12.98
C HIS A 256 -12.56 5.37 12.40
N PRO A 257 -11.42 5.52 13.10
CA PRO A 257 -10.36 6.45 12.69
C PRO A 257 -9.71 6.05 11.35
N SER A 258 -9.66 4.75 11.03
CA SER A 258 -9.18 4.26 9.73
C SER A 258 -10.05 4.70 8.56
N TYR A 259 -11.36 4.81 8.77
CA TYR A 259 -12.34 5.29 7.78
C TYR A 259 -12.29 6.80 7.64
N VAL A 260 -12.14 7.52 8.75
CA VAL A 260 -11.88 8.97 8.74
C VAL A 260 -10.62 9.28 7.92
N GLY A 261 -9.52 8.57 8.19
CA GLY A 261 -8.28 8.72 7.46
C GLY A 261 -8.45 8.46 5.96
N TRP A 262 -9.11 7.37 5.59
CA TRP A 262 -9.35 7.02 4.18
C TRP A 262 -10.27 8.03 3.47
N PHE A 263 -11.35 8.46 4.12
CA PHE A 263 -12.27 9.46 3.59
C PHE A 263 -11.55 10.74 3.19
N TYR A 264 -10.83 11.36 4.13
CA TYR A 264 -10.10 12.60 3.86
C TYR A 264 -8.90 12.41 2.93
N TRP A 265 -8.22 11.27 3.00
CA TRP A 265 -7.17 10.92 2.03
C TRP A 265 -7.73 10.91 0.61
N SER A 266 -8.87 10.24 0.39
CA SER A 266 -9.45 10.07 -0.94
C SER A 266 -9.88 11.40 -1.55
N ILE A 267 -10.53 12.28 -0.78
CA ILE A 267 -10.91 13.62 -1.21
C ILE A 267 -9.66 14.48 -1.43
N GLY A 268 -8.69 14.38 -0.53
CA GLY A 268 -7.41 15.07 -0.61
C GLY A 268 -6.67 14.81 -1.93
N THR A 269 -6.74 13.58 -2.47
CA THR A 269 -6.14 13.28 -3.78
C THR A 269 -6.75 14.10 -4.91
N GLN A 270 -8.05 14.38 -4.86
CA GLN A 270 -8.76 15.15 -5.90
C GLN A 270 -8.59 16.66 -5.71
N VAL A 271 -8.54 17.11 -4.45
CA VAL A 271 -8.14 18.49 -4.10
C VAL A 271 -6.71 18.76 -4.59
N MET A 272 -5.80 17.79 -4.41
CA MET A 272 -4.41 17.89 -4.87
C MET A 272 -4.31 18.07 -6.38
N LEU A 273 -5.15 17.35 -7.14
CA LEU A 273 -5.25 17.45 -8.60
C LEU A 273 -6.08 18.65 -9.09
N CYS A 274 -6.68 19.44 -8.18
CA CYS A 274 -7.61 20.51 -8.51
C CYS A 274 -8.74 20.02 -9.45
N ASN A 275 -9.31 18.84 -9.19
CA ASN A 275 -10.37 18.21 -9.98
C ASN A 275 -11.75 18.52 -9.36
N PRO A 276 -12.47 19.59 -9.77
CA PRO A 276 -13.72 20.00 -9.13
C PRO A 276 -14.82 18.93 -9.18
N LEU A 277 -14.96 18.21 -10.29
CA LEU A 277 -16.01 17.19 -10.44
C LEU A 277 -15.67 15.95 -9.60
N CYS A 278 -14.43 15.47 -9.67
CA CYS A 278 -14.00 14.33 -8.86
C CYS A 278 -13.94 14.65 -7.36
N ILE A 279 -13.66 15.90 -6.94
CA ILE A 279 -13.79 16.28 -5.52
C ILE A 279 -15.21 15.98 -5.02
N LEU A 280 -16.24 16.42 -5.76
CA LEU A 280 -17.63 16.18 -5.39
C LEU A 280 -17.98 14.69 -5.46
N ALA A 281 -17.61 14.02 -6.55
CA ALA A 281 -17.90 12.60 -6.77
C ALA A 281 -17.25 11.72 -5.70
N TYR A 282 -15.95 11.91 -5.41
CA TYR A 282 -15.24 11.16 -4.38
C TYR A 282 -15.83 11.42 -3.00
N THR A 283 -16.20 12.66 -2.69
CA THR A 283 -16.83 12.99 -1.40
C THR A 283 -18.15 12.24 -1.23
N ILE A 284 -19.05 12.28 -2.22
CA ILE A 284 -20.35 11.61 -2.13
C ILE A 284 -20.19 10.09 -2.10
N ALA A 285 -19.35 9.53 -2.98
CA ALA A 285 -19.16 8.09 -3.08
C ALA A 285 -18.54 7.51 -1.80
N SER A 286 -17.45 8.12 -1.32
CA SER A 286 -16.80 7.67 -0.08
C SER A 286 -17.69 7.86 1.15
N TRP A 287 -18.46 8.96 1.23
CA TRP A 287 -19.40 9.19 2.33
C TRP A 287 -20.48 8.11 2.38
N ARG A 288 -21.10 7.77 1.25
CA ARG A 288 -22.11 6.70 1.17
C ARG A 288 -21.52 5.34 1.55
N PHE A 289 -20.37 5.01 0.96
CA PHE A 289 -19.66 3.76 1.24
C PHE A 289 -19.35 3.59 2.73
N PHE A 290 -18.77 4.60 3.38
CA PHE A 290 -18.44 4.49 4.80
C PHE A 290 -19.67 4.55 5.70
N ARG A 291 -20.74 5.24 5.30
CA ARG A 291 -22.00 5.22 6.06
C ARG A 291 -22.55 3.81 6.16
N GLU A 292 -22.75 3.15 5.02
CA GLU A 292 -23.30 1.79 4.94
C GLU A 292 -22.39 0.81 5.69
N ARG A 293 -21.08 0.88 5.44
CA ARG A 293 -20.10 0.02 6.08
C ARG A 293 -20.02 0.19 7.60
N ILE A 294 -20.10 1.43 8.10
CA ILE A 294 -20.12 1.70 9.54
C ILE A 294 -21.39 1.13 10.17
N GLU A 295 -22.55 1.28 9.53
CA GLU A 295 -23.80 0.72 10.06
C GLU A 295 -23.73 -0.81 10.20
N GLU A 296 -23.19 -1.52 9.20
CA GLU A 296 -22.96 -2.97 9.23
C GLU A 296 -21.95 -3.39 10.28
N GLU A 297 -20.79 -2.72 10.33
CA GLU A 297 -19.72 -3.08 11.27
C GLU A 297 -20.12 -2.83 12.73
N GLU A 298 -20.84 -1.74 13.01
CA GLU A 298 -21.31 -1.47 14.38
C GLU A 298 -22.36 -2.49 14.83
N LEU A 299 -23.13 -3.07 13.91
CA LEU A 299 -24.04 -4.20 14.18
C LEU A 299 -23.26 -5.41 14.71
N SER A 300 -22.17 -5.78 14.03
CA SER A 300 -21.27 -6.85 14.46
C SER A 300 -20.55 -6.52 15.76
N LEU A 301 -20.08 -5.29 15.95
CA LEU A 301 -19.39 -4.87 17.17
C LEU A 301 -20.31 -4.89 18.41
N ILE A 302 -21.58 -4.52 18.25
CA ILE A 302 -22.60 -4.67 19.31
C ILE A 302 -22.79 -6.15 19.62
N HIS A 303 -22.87 -7.02 18.61
CA HIS A 303 -22.97 -8.46 18.83
C HIS A 303 -21.74 -9.03 19.56
N PHE A 304 -20.54 -8.52 19.27
CA PHE A 304 -19.28 -9.04 19.84
C PHE A 304 -19.00 -8.58 21.27
N PHE A 305 -19.38 -7.36 21.61
CA PHE A 305 -18.96 -6.68 22.84
C PHE A 305 -20.14 -6.15 23.68
N ALA A 306 -21.37 -6.27 23.18
CA ALA A 306 -22.60 -5.89 23.88
C ALA A 306 -22.51 -4.48 24.50
N GLU A 307 -22.72 -4.37 25.81
CA GLU A 307 -22.80 -3.10 26.53
C GLU A 307 -21.50 -2.28 26.45
N ASP A 308 -20.33 -2.94 26.38
CA ASP A 308 -19.04 -2.23 26.30
C ASP A 308 -18.96 -1.37 25.04
N TYR A 309 -19.49 -1.86 23.91
CA TYR A 309 -19.54 -1.08 22.68
C TYR A 309 -20.59 0.03 22.74
N VAL A 310 -21.74 -0.23 23.38
CA VAL A 310 -22.80 0.76 23.55
C VAL A 310 -22.30 1.94 24.41
N GLU A 311 -21.59 1.68 25.50
CA GLU A 311 -20.98 2.70 26.35
C GLU A 311 -19.83 3.45 25.67
N TYR A 312 -19.06 2.77 24.83
CA TYR A 312 -18.07 3.43 23.98
C TYR A 312 -18.74 4.36 22.95
N LYS A 313 -19.82 3.90 22.32
CA LYS A 313 -20.60 4.64 21.32
C LYS A 313 -21.20 5.93 21.87
N LYS A 314 -21.67 5.92 23.11
CA LYS A 314 -22.22 7.12 23.79
C LYS A 314 -21.18 8.22 23.97
N ARG A 315 -19.91 7.86 24.11
CA ARG A 315 -18.81 8.80 24.46
C ARG A 315 -18.01 9.30 23.26
N VAL A 316 -17.84 8.46 22.24
CA VAL A 316 -16.93 8.73 21.12
C VAL A 316 -17.71 8.77 19.81
N PRO A 317 -17.59 9.82 18.97
CA PRO A 317 -18.29 9.91 17.69
C PRO A 317 -17.66 8.99 16.62
N THR A 318 -18.37 8.73 15.51
CA THR A 318 -17.80 8.01 14.36
C THR A 318 -16.57 8.71 13.77
N GLY A 319 -16.59 10.04 13.76
CA GLY A 319 -15.57 10.93 13.19
C GLY A 319 -15.89 11.42 11.76
N LEU A 320 -16.88 10.84 11.09
CA LEU A 320 -17.32 11.31 9.77
C LEU A 320 -18.56 12.23 9.88
N PRO A 321 -18.60 13.32 9.10
CA PRO A 321 -19.70 14.29 9.19
C PRO A 321 -21.03 13.63 8.81
N PHE A 322 -22.08 13.88 9.59
CA PHE A 322 -23.44 13.37 9.36
C PHE A 322 -23.60 11.84 9.37
N ILE A 323 -22.65 11.08 9.90
CA ILE A 323 -22.75 9.63 10.07
C ILE A 323 -22.81 9.30 11.56
N SER A 324 -23.99 8.96 12.08
CA SER A 324 -24.17 8.57 13.50
C SER A 324 -23.79 7.12 13.80
N GLY A 325 -23.70 6.29 12.75
CA GLY A 325 -23.67 4.83 12.86
C GLY A 325 -25.05 4.26 13.23
N ILE A 326 -25.11 3.00 13.66
CA ILE A 326 -26.37 2.29 13.89
C ILE A 326 -27.22 2.89 15.02
N ARG A 327 -28.53 3.01 14.85
CA ARG A 327 -29.40 3.46 15.94
C ARG A 327 -29.72 2.28 16.86
N VAL A 328 -29.29 2.37 18.11
CA VAL A 328 -29.65 1.42 19.16
C VAL A 328 -30.82 2.04 19.91
N ASN A 329 -32.03 1.53 19.67
CA ASN A 329 -33.25 1.98 20.33
C ASN A 329 -33.49 1.22 21.63
#